data_AF-A0A6G2DP91-F1
#
_entry.id   AF-A0A6G2DP91-F1
#
_cell.length_a   1.000
_cell.length_b   1.000
_cell.length_c   1.000
_cell.angle_alpha   90.00
_cell.angle_beta   90.00
_cell.angle_gamma   90.00
#
_symmetry.space_group_name_H-M   'P 1'
#
loop_
_entity.id
_entity.type
_entity.pdbx_description
1 polymer ?
#
loop_
_entity_poly.entity_id
_entity_poly.type
_entity_poly.pdbx_seq_one_letter_code
_entity_poly.pdbx_strand_id
1 'polypeptide(L)'
;SYAEQPSPDGLAQAFLIGEEFIGDDSVALILGDNIYHGPGLSTMLQKAAKKEKGATVFGYQVKDPERFGVVEFDTDMNAISIEEKPEYPRSN
;
A
#
# COMPACT_ATOMS: atom_id res chain seq x y z
N SER A 1 13.63 11.96 10.74
CA SER A 1 13.53 11.48 12.12
C SER A 1 13.76 9.97 12.13
N TYR A 2 13.95 9.38 13.30
CA TYR A 2 13.99 7.92 13.49
C TYR A 2 13.10 7.59 14.68
N ALA A 3 12.48 6.41 14.66
CA ALA A 3 11.69 5.89 15.77
C ALA A 3 11.89 4.37 15.86
N GLU A 4 11.89 3.84 17.07
CA GLU A 4 12.03 2.40 17.31
C GLU A 4 10.67 1.70 17.19
N GLN A 5 10.66 0.51 16.59
CA GLN A 5 9.54 -0.42 16.64
C GLN A 5 9.92 -1.55 17.63
N PRO A 6 9.32 -1.62 18.83
CA PRO A 6 9.76 -2.56 19.87
C PRO A 6 9.57 -4.04 19.49
N SER A 7 8.53 -4.33 18.70
CA SER A 7 8.17 -5.67 18.22
C SER A 7 7.50 -5.55 16.85
N PRO A 8 7.68 -6.51 15.93
CA PRO A 8 7.07 -6.48 14.59
C PRO A 8 5.59 -6.88 14.63
N ASP A 9 4.74 -6.06 15.24
CA ASP A 9 3.31 -6.39 15.47
C ASP A 9 2.40 -6.09 14.27
N GLY A 10 3.00 -5.76 13.11
CA GLY A 10 2.31 -5.54 11.85
C GLY A 10 2.54 -4.15 11.26
N LEU A 11 2.26 -4.01 9.96
CA LEU A 11 2.56 -2.79 9.19
C LEU A 11 1.79 -1.56 9.69
N ALA A 12 0.55 -1.76 10.15
CA ALA A 12 -0.29 -0.67 10.64
C ALA A 12 0.29 0.02 11.90
N GLN A 13 1.18 -0.66 12.64
CA GLN A 13 1.86 -0.10 13.80
C GLN A 13 2.72 1.12 13.44
N ALA A 14 3.16 1.26 12.18
CA ALA A 14 3.89 2.43 11.71
C ALA A 14 3.11 3.74 11.90
N PHE A 15 1.78 3.72 11.78
CA PHE A 15 0.96 4.91 11.98
C PHE A 15 0.79 5.28 13.47
N LEU A 16 0.88 4.29 14.37
CA LEU A 16 0.89 4.54 15.81
C LEU A 16 2.24 5.09 16.26
N ILE A 17 3.34 4.50 15.78
CA ILE A 17 4.71 4.96 16.09
C ILE A 17 4.96 6.36 15.51
N GLY A 18 4.42 6.62 14.31
CA GLY A 18 4.60 7.88 13.59
C GLY A 18 3.52 8.93 13.88
N GLU A 19 2.58 8.71 14.80
CA GLU A 19 1.42 9.57 15.03
C GLU A 19 1.81 11.05 15.18
N GLU A 20 2.73 11.35 16.10
CA GLU A 20 3.22 12.72 16.33
C GLU A 20 4.00 13.29 15.15
N PHE A 21 4.69 12.44 14.38
CA PHE A 21 5.44 12.87 13.19
C PHE A 21 4.50 13.21 12.03
N ILE A 22 3.39 12.49 11.89
CA ILE A 22 2.38 12.70 10.86
C ILE A 22 1.54 13.94 11.18
N GLY A 23 1.11 14.09 12.44
CA GLY A 23 0.23 15.18 12.85
C GLY A 23 -1.06 15.20 12.00
N ASP A 24 -1.34 16.36 11.41
CA ASP A 24 -2.53 16.57 10.56
C ASP A 24 -2.23 16.44 9.05
N ASP A 25 -1.00 16.09 8.67
CA ASP A 25 -0.59 15.98 7.26
C ASP A 25 -0.98 14.62 6.63
N SER A 26 -1.07 14.60 5.31
CA SER A 26 -1.17 13.33 4.56
C SER A 26 0.15 12.58 4.58
N VAL A 27 0.11 11.24 4.71
CA VAL A 27 1.32 10.40 4.80
C VAL A 27 1.34 9.31 3.71
N ALA A 28 2.54 8.91 3.30
CA ALA A 28 2.77 7.73 2.46
C ALA A 28 3.64 6.70 3.22
N LEU A 29 3.25 5.43 3.19
CA LEU A 29 3.99 4.31 3.77
C LEU A 29 4.62 3.46 2.65
N ILE A 30 5.90 3.12 2.80
CA ILE A 30 6.63 2.22 1.91
C ILE A 30 7.40 1.19 2.75
N LEU A 31 7.43 -0.07 2.29
CA LEU A 31 8.24 -1.11 2.92
C LEU A 31 9.70 -0.97 2.49
N GLY A 32 10.62 -1.00 3.46
CA GLY A 32 12.05 -0.72 3.22
C GLY A 32 12.77 -1.75 2.35
N ASP A 33 12.16 -2.91 2.10
CA ASP A 33 12.67 -4.00 1.27
C ASP A 33 12.09 -4.02 -0.15
N ASN A 34 11.16 -3.11 -0.48
CA ASN A 34 10.51 -3.07 -1.78
C ASN A 34 11.31 -2.22 -2.79
N ILE A 35 11.52 -2.77 -3.99
CA ILE A 35 12.24 -2.10 -5.08
C ILE A 35 11.27 -1.84 -6.24
N TYR A 36 11.14 -0.58 -6.63
CA TYR A 36 10.28 -0.14 -7.73
C TYR A 36 11.10 0.50 -8.85
N HIS A 37 10.88 0.06 -10.09
CA HIS A 37 11.52 0.63 -11.27
C HIS A 37 10.61 0.50 -12.48
N GLY A 38 10.49 1.57 -13.26
CA GLY A 38 9.75 1.55 -14.52
C GLY A 38 9.48 2.93 -15.07
N PRO A 39 9.20 3.03 -16.38
CA PRO A 39 8.79 4.29 -16.99
C PRO A 39 7.48 4.79 -16.36
N GLY A 40 7.39 6.10 -16.12
CA GLY A 40 6.18 6.75 -15.59
C GLY A 40 5.95 6.62 -14.08
N LEU A 41 6.83 5.92 -13.35
CA LEU A 41 6.72 5.73 -11.89
C LEU A 41 6.60 7.08 -11.16
N SER A 42 7.47 8.05 -11.45
CA SER A 42 7.43 9.37 -10.80
C SER A 42 6.11 10.10 -11.03
N THR A 43 5.57 10.05 -12.26
CA THR A 43 4.27 10.67 -12.59
C THR A 43 3.13 10.01 -11.83
N MET A 44 3.14 8.68 -11.73
CA MET A 44 2.15 7.92 -10.99
C MET A 44 2.18 8.27 -9.48
N LEU A 45 3.37 8.33 -8.88
CA LEU A 45 3.54 8.68 -7.47
C LEU A 45 3.13 10.13 -7.19
N GLN A 46 3.49 11.07 -8.05
CA GLN A 46 3.06 12.47 -7.93
C GLN A 46 1.54 12.63 -8.05
N LYS A 47 0.88 11.83 -8.88
CA LYS A 47 -0.60 11.83 -8.97
C LYS A 47 -1.22 11.34 -7.67
N ALA A 48 -0.68 10.28 -7.06
CA ALA A 48 -1.16 9.77 -5.77
C ALA A 48 -0.93 10.78 -4.64
N ALA A 49 0.24 11.43 -4.58
CA ALA A 49 0.58 12.43 -3.57
C ALA A 49 -0.30 13.70 -3.65
N LYS A 50 -0.89 14.00 -4.82
CA LYS A 50 -1.81 15.14 -5.00
C LYS A 50 -3.26 14.82 -4.58
N LYS A 51 -3.57 13.59 -4.21
CA LYS A 51 -4.93 13.20 -3.81
C LYS A 51 -5.21 13.74 -2.40
N GLU A 52 -6.15 14.66 -2.29
CA GLU A 52 -6.46 15.34 -1.01
C GLU A 52 -7.25 14.48 -0.02
N LYS A 53 -8.00 13.47 -0.50
CA LYS A 53 -8.90 12.66 0.33
C LYS A 53 -8.87 11.19 -0.04
N GLY A 54 -8.95 10.34 0.98
CA GLY A 54 -8.97 8.88 0.86
C GLY A 54 -7.57 8.28 0.70
N ALA A 55 -7.51 6.99 0.38
CA ALA A 55 -6.25 6.26 0.22
C ALA A 55 -5.97 5.94 -1.26
N THR A 56 -4.70 5.66 -1.56
CA THR A 56 -4.25 5.08 -2.84
C THR A 56 -3.32 3.92 -2.53
N VAL A 57 -3.61 2.76 -3.11
CA VAL A 57 -2.73 1.58 -3.08
C VAL A 57 -2.32 1.24 -4.51
N PHE A 58 -1.17 0.59 -4.66
CA PHE A 58 -0.67 0.15 -5.96
C PHE A 58 -0.73 -1.37 -6.03
N GLY A 59 -1.59 -1.89 -6.92
CA GLY A 59 -1.59 -3.30 -7.28
C GLY A 59 -0.52 -3.58 -8.34
N TYR A 60 0.08 -4.76 -8.29
CA TYR A 60 1.02 -5.24 -9.30
C TYR A 60 0.72 -6.70 -9.61
N GLN A 61 0.76 -7.05 -10.89
CA GLN A 61 0.48 -8.40 -11.33
C GLN A 61 1.61 -9.35 -10.90
N VAL A 62 1.28 -10.37 -10.13
CA VAL A 62 2.23 -11.37 -9.63
C VAL A 62 1.86 -12.77 -10.11
N LYS A 63 2.82 -13.71 -9.99
CA LYS A 63 2.59 -15.11 -10.33
C LYS A 63 1.89 -15.89 -9.20
N ASP A 64 2.20 -15.54 -7.96
CA ASP A 64 1.77 -16.24 -6.74
C ASP A 64 0.98 -15.25 -5.83
N PRO A 65 -0.24 -14.84 -6.21
CA PRO A 65 -1.01 -13.80 -5.52
C PRO A 65 -1.43 -14.18 -4.09
N GLU A 66 -1.55 -15.47 -3.76
CA GLU A 66 -1.93 -15.98 -2.44
C GLU A 66 -0.96 -15.60 -1.31
N ARG A 67 0.23 -15.08 -1.66
CA ARG A 67 1.24 -14.63 -0.69
C ARG A 67 1.05 -13.18 -0.25
N PHE A 68 0.14 -12.45 -0.89
CA PHE A 68 -0.03 -11.00 -0.76
C PHE A 68 -1.50 -10.63 -0.47
N GLY A 69 -1.73 -9.33 -0.26
CA GLY A 69 -3.08 -8.75 -0.33
C GLY A 69 -3.56 -8.72 -1.78
N VAL A 70 -4.66 -9.41 -2.07
CA VAL A 70 -5.23 -9.53 -3.42
C VAL A 70 -6.45 -8.62 -3.53
N VAL A 71 -6.45 -7.75 -4.55
CA VAL A 71 -7.53 -6.78 -4.79
C VAL A 71 -8.44 -7.27 -5.89
N GLU A 72 -9.73 -7.44 -5.60
CA GLU A 72 -10.75 -7.74 -6.61
C GLU A 72 -11.20 -6.45 -7.31
N PHE A 73 -11.40 -6.51 -8.63
CA PHE A 73 -11.87 -5.40 -9.43
C PHE A 73 -13.21 -5.71 -10.11
N ASP A 74 -14.06 -4.69 -10.28
CA ASP A 74 -15.24 -4.78 -11.14
C ASP A 74 -14.89 -4.60 -12.63
N THR A 75 -15.92 -4.64 -13.49
CA THR A 75 -15.76 -4.46 -14.94
C THR A 75 -15.26 -3.08 -15.35
N ASP A 76 -15.41 -2.09 -14.48
CA ASP A 76 -14.98 -0.69 -14.69
C ASP A 76 -13.63 -0.41 -14.01
N MET A 77 -12.94 -1.45 -13.52
CA MET A 77 -11.65 -1.38 -12.81
C MET A 77 -11.70 -0.66 -11.46
N ASN A 78 -12.87 -0.64 -10.80
CA ASN A 78 -12.97 -0.20 -9.41
C ASN A 78 -12.64 -1.36 -8.46
N ALA A 79 -11.86 -1.09 -7.42
CA ALA A 79 -11.57 -2.06 -6.38
C ALA A 79 -12.82 -2.36 -5.55
N ILE A 80 -13.23 -3.62 -5.47
CA ILE A 80 -14.41 -4.09 -4.74
C ILE A 80 -14.01 -4.63 -3.36
N SER A 81 -12.96 -5.44 -3.31
CA SER A 81 -12.52 -6.13 -2.08
C SER A 81 -11.00 -6.23 -2.04
N ILE A 82 -10.45 -6.40 -0.83
CA ILE A 82 -9.05 -6.76 -0.61
C ILE A 82 -9.00 -7.88 0.43
N GLU A 83 -8.35 -8.97 0.09
CA GLU A 83 -8.19 -10.14 0.95
C GLU A 83 -6.71 -10.39 1.23
N GLU A 84 -6.32 -10.53 2.50
CA GLU A 84 -4.93 -10.80 2.89
C GLU A 84 -4.64 -12.29 2.77
N LYS A 85 -3.74 -12.66 1.85
CA LYS A 85 -3.27 -14.04 1.60
C LYS A 85 -4.41 -15.04 1.37
N PRO A 86 -5.28 -14.81 0.37
CA PRO A 86 -6.42 -15.67 0.12
C PRO A 86 -5.99 -17.05 -0.37
N GLU A 87 -6.65 -18.11 0.09
CA GLU A 87 -6.46 -19.46 -0.45
C GLU A 87 -6.90 -19.57 -1.93
N TYR A 88 -7.88 -18.74 -2.33
CA TYR A 88 -8.44 -18.69 -3.68
C TYR A 88 -8.44 -17.23 -4.21
N PRO A 89 -7.33 -16.77 -4.80
CA PRO A 89 -7.17 -15.39 -5.24
C PRO A 89 -8.15 -15.03 -6.37
N ARG A 90 -8.79 -13.85 -6.27
CA ARG A 90 -9.77 -13.35 -7.26
C ARG A 90 -9.16 -12.50 -8.38
N SER A 91 -7.87 -12.20 -8.27
CA SER A 91 -7.07 -11.49 -9.28
C SER A 91 -5.61 -11.92 -9.18
N ASN A 92 -4.79 -11.48 -10.15
CA ASN A 92 -3.34 -11.73 -10.19
C ASN A 92 -2.55 -10.43 -10.27
#